data_AF-A0A2G4RBM0-F1
#
_entry.id   AF-A0A2G4RBM0-F1
#
_cell.length_a   1.000
_cell.length_b   1.000
_cell.length_c   1.000
_cell.angle_alpha   90.00
_cell.angle_beta   90.00
_cell.angle_gamma   90.00
#
_symmetry.space_group_name_H-M   'P 1'
#
loop_
_entity.id
_entity.type
_entity.pdbx_description
1 polymer ?
#
loop_
_entity_poly.entity_id
_entity_poly.type
_entity_poly.pdbx_seq_one_letter_code
_entity_poly.pdbx_strand_id
1 'polypeptide(L)' 'MQVRDFKTVAELREAFPSAFLTNGTVDLSRKRGIRTLPRDMTVERHLILVNIFLALKDEDFSG' A
#
# COMPACT_ATOMS: atom_id res chain seq x y z
N MET A 1 13.36 -10.98 -1.32
CA MET A 1 11.96 -10.66 -0.94
C MET A 1 11.16 -10.52 -2.21
N GLN A 2 10.08 -11.30 -2.38
CA GLN A 2 9.20 -11.17 -3.55
C GLN A 2 8.42 -9.85 -3.46
N VAL A 3 8.40 -9.13 -4.56
CA VAL A 3 7.64 -7.88 -4.74
C VAL A 3 6.23 -8.29 -5.20
N ARG A 4 5.19 -7.80 -4.52
CA ARG A 4 3.80 -8.24 -4.68
C ARG A 4 2.89 -7.06 -5.00
N ASP A 5 1.99 -7.27 -5.95
CA ASP A 5 0.92 -6.34 -6.29
C ASP A 5 -0.29 -6.62 -5.39
N PHE A 6 -0.91 -5.56 -4.87
CA PHE A 6 -2.14 -5.66 -4.08
C PHE A 6 -3.28 -5.04 -4.87
N LYS A 7 -4.27 -5.85 -5.25
CA LYS A 7 -5.42 -5.39 -6.03
C LYS A 7 -6.49 -4.79 -5.14
N THR A 8 -6.59 -5.25 -3.88
CA THR A 8 -7.61 -4.78 -2.94
C THR A 8 -7.01 -4.40 -1.59
N VAL A 9 -7.70 -3.52 -0.86
CA VAL A 9 -7.33 -3.17 0.52
C VAL A 9 -7.40 -4.39 1.45
N ALA A 10 -8.30 -5.33 1.19
CA ALA A 10 -8.40 -6.57 1.96
C ALA A 10 -7.12 -7.41 1.85
N GLU A 11 -6.60 -7.61 0.63
CA GLU A 11 -5.32 -8.33 0.42
C GLU A 11 -4.15 -7.62 1.11
N LEU A 12 -4.11 -6.28 1.02
CA LEU A 12 -3.06 -5.49 1.66
C LEU A 12 -3.14 -5.59 3.20
N ARG A 13 -4.35 -5.56 3.75
CA ARG A 13 -4.62 -5.68 5.18
C ARG A 13 -4.34 -7.08 5.71
N GLU A 14 -4.61 -8.12 4.92
CA GLU A 14 -4.27 -9.49 5.27
C GLU A 14 -2.75 -9.70 5.30
N ALA A 15 -2.02 -9.14 4.33
CA ALA A 15 -0.56 -9.23 4.30
C ALA A 15 0.13 -8.39 5.38
N PHE A 16 -0.42 -7.21 5.70
CA PHE A 16 0.15 -6.27 6.66
C PHE A 16 -0.89 -5.78 7.67
N PRO A 17 -1.46 -6.64 8.52
CA PRO A 17 -2.52 -6.24 9.45
C PRO A 17 -2.03 -5.18 10.45
N SER A 18 -0.76 -5.25 10.84
CA SER A 18 -0.13 -4.27 11.74
C SER A 18 0.13 -2.90 11.12
N ALA A 19 -0.02 -2.75 9.80
CA ALA A 19 0.06 -1.45 9.15
C ALA A 19 -1.23 -0.63 9.35
N PHE A 20 -2.35 -1.27 9.64
CA PHE A 20 -3.65 -0.61 9.81
C PHE A 20 -3.85 -0.28 11.29
N LEU A 21 -3.57 0.96 11.66
CA LEU A 21 -3.68 1.43 13.03
C LEU A 21 -5.14 1.73 13.39
N THR A 22 -5.50 1.57 14.66
CA THR A 22 -6.86 1.76 15.17
C THR A 22 -7.37 3.20 15.03
N ASN A 23 -6.48 4.16 14.80
CA ASN A 23 -6.82 5.57 14.60
C ASN A 23 -7.12 5.93 13.15
N GLY A 24 -7.21 4.95 12.24
CA GLY A 24 -7.48 5.16 10.81
C GLY A 24 -6.24 5.50 9.98
N THR A 25 -5.05 5.53 10.58
CA THR A 25 -3.77 5.67 9.87
C THR A 25 -3.32 4.33 9.29
N VAL A 26 -2.82 4.35 8.06
CA VAL A 26 -2.13 3.22 7.45
C VAL A 26 -0.64 3.50 7.36
N ASP A 27 0.15 2.76 8.12
CA ASP A 27 1.61 2.87 8.17
C ASP A 27 2.28 1.69 7.45
N LEU A 28 2.68 1.94 6.19
CA LEU A 28 3.42 0.99 5.36
C LEU A 28 4.92 1.26 5.39
N SER A 29 5.41 2.04 6.38
CA SER A 29 6.83 2.29 6.53
C SER A 29 7.59 0.97 6.68
N ARG A 30 8.72 0.88 5.96
CA ARG A 30 9.59 -0.31 5.93
C ARG A 30 8.92 -1.61 5.46
N LYS A 31 7.68 -1.58 4.94
CA LYS A 31 7.05 -2.74 4.31
C LYS A 31 7.65 -2.94 2.91
N ARG A 32 8.75 -3.69 2.87
CA ARG A 32 9.43 -4.05 1.62
C ARG A 32 8.59 -5.08 0.87
N GLY A 33 8.49 -4.92 -0.45
CA GLY A 33 7.78 -5.88 -1.32
C GLY A 33 6.35 -5.48 -1.68
N ILE A 34 5.92 -4.25 -1.44
CA ILE A 34 4.70 -3.69 -2.02
C ILE A 34 5.07 -3.07 -3.36
N ARG A 35 4.58 -3.63 -4.47
CA ARG A 35 4.80 -3.09 -5.81
C ARG A 35 3.85 -1.95 -6.12
N THR A 36 2.56 -2.21 -5.89
CA THR A 36 1.45 -1.32 -6.21
C THR A 36 0.48 -1.31 -5.04
N LEU A 37 -0.13 -0.15 -4.82
CA LEU A 37 -1.25 -0.02 -3.89
C LEU A 37 -2.57 -0.23 -4.65
N PRO A 38 -3.62 -0.71 -3.96
CA PRO A 38 -4.95 -0.81 -4.56
C PRO A 38 -5.42 0.57 -5.05
N ARG A 39 -5.97 0.64 -6.27
CA ARG A 39 -6.44 1.91 -6.86
C ARG A 39 -7.54 2.57 -6.02
N ASP A 40 -8.42 1.76 -5.43
CA ASP A 40 -9.56 2.23 -4.63
C ASP A 40 -9.25 2.33 -3.13
N MET A 41 -7.96 2.46 -2.77
CA MET A 41 -7.55 2.54 -1.38
C MET A 41 -7.94 3.89 -0.76
N THR A 42 -8.95 3.86 0.11
CA THR A 42 -9.33 5.00 0.95
C THR A 42 -8.68 4.87 2.33
N VAL A 43 -8.06 5.96 2.80
CA VAL A 43 -7.45 6.04 4.12
C VAL A 43 -8.14 7.14 4.92
N GLU A 44 -8.60 6.80 6.13
CA GLU A 44 -9.42 7.71 6.94
C GLU A 44 -8.64 8.90 7.49
N ARG A 45 -7.34 8.72 7.79
CA ARG A 45 -6.48 9.79 8.32
C ARG A 45 -5.22 10.02 7.50
N HIS A 46 -4.21 9.19 7.73
CA HIS A 46 -2.88 9.38 7.16
C HIS A 46 -2.39 8.10 6.50
N LEU A 47 -1.83 8.24 5.31
CA LEU A 47 -1.08 7.19 4.62
C LEU A 47 0.41 7.49 4.74
N ILE A 48 1.16 6.64 5.45
CA ILE A 48 2.60 6.81 5.68
C ILE A 48 3.37 5.84 4.79
N LEU A 49 4.15 6.41 3.86
CA LEU A 49 4.93 5.71 2.85
C LEU A 49 6.41 6.08 3.00
N VAL A 50 7.10 5.43 3.93
CA VAL A 50 8.53 5.71 4.20
C VAL A 50 9.38 4.51 3.82
N ASN A 51 10.36 4.74 2.94
CA ASN A 51 11.30 3.72 2.45
C ASN A 51 10.57 2.51 1.81
N ILE A 52 9.62 2.82 0.95
CA ILE A 52 8.82 1.89 0.14
C ILE A 52 9.19 2.08 -1.33
N PHE A 53 9.29 0.99 -2.09
CA PHE A 53 9.50 1.03 -3.54
C PHE A 53 8.18 0.76 -4.23
N LEU A 54 7.41 1.82 -4.51
CA LEU A 54 6.20 1.71 -5.32
C LEU A 54 6.61 1.77 -6.79
N ALA A 55 6.37 0.68 -7.52
CA ALA A 55 6.50 0.68 -8.96
C ALA A 55 5.15 1.13 -9.55
N LEU A 56 5.11 2.37 -10.02
CA LEU A 56 4.01 2.85 -10.85
C LEU A 56 4.07 2.11 -12.19
N LYS A 57 2.93 1.62 -12.67
CA LYS A 57 2.86 1.05 -14.03
C LYS A 57 2.78 2.21 -15.01
N ASP A 58 3.34 2.06 -16.21
CA ASP A 58 3.22 3.08 -17.27
C ASP A 58 1.75 3.46 -17.57
N GLU A 59 0.83 2.51 -17.39
CA GLU A 59 -0.62 2.70 -17.51
C GLU A 59 -1.23 3.62 -16.43
N ASP A 60 -0.50 3.95 -15.36
CA ASP A 60 -0.94 4.90 -14.32
C ASP A 60 -0.69 6.36 -14.74
N PHE A 61 0.08 6.62 -15.80
CA PHE A 61 0.41 7.95 -16.32
C PHE A 61 -0.20 8.29 -17.68
N SER A 62 -0.94 7.36 -18.30
CA SER A 62 -1.69 7.63 -19.52
C SER A 62 -2.97 8.39 -19.20
N GLY A 63 -2.83 9.70 -19.02
CA GLY A 63 -3.91 10.69 -18.88
C GLY A 63 -3.59 11.93 -19.70
#